data_AF-A0A3A0FX48-F1
#
_entry.id   AF-A0A3A0FX48-F1
#
_cell.length_a   1.000
_cell.length_b   1.000
_cell.length_c   1.000
_cell.angle_alpha   90.00
_cell.angle_beta   90.00
_cell.angle_gamma   90.00
#
_symmetry.space_group_name_H-M   'P 1'
#
loop_
_entity.id
_entity.type
_entity.pdbx_description
1 polymer ?
#
loop_
_entity_poly.entity_id
_entity_poly.type
_entity_poly.pdbx_seq_one_letter_code
_entity_poly.pdbx_strand_id
1 'polypeptide(L)'
;MSEEHDSAAKEHPTPEALREGVRSAISSALARDADRRGGRTGRQLALSGVIGVVGGLAVTWLVAAHPLGHHPQWHLAFYSTVWAGLLVVVLALALLDVRTARWPIGSAARAAVLALGIAGICGWICPDQHFLEWWNATRLGSQIVRETDSMGLSAFCFGIVATTAFALVAALLTLSRRSDALRTVLITSSFVALLQAPGVALQATDASLAVLTGWMGGTMIGSVAGVAGAFGWHARHERLASLSDEGADS
;
A
#
# COMPACT_ATOMS: atom_id res chain seq x y z
N MET A 1 -17.88 59.00 57.07
CA MET A 1 -18.44 59.06 55.69
C MET A 1 -17.32 58.70 54.72
N SER A 2 -17.13 57.41 54.48
CA SER A 2 -16.36 56.89 53.36
C SER A 2 -17.14 55.70 52.84
N GLU A 3 -17.97 55.95 51.84
CA GLU A 3 -18.68 54.90 51.11
C GLU A 3 -17.68 54.17 50.20
N GLU A 4 -17.32 52.99 50.67
CA GLU A 4 -17.18 51.74 49.93
C GLU A 4 -17.70 51.80 48.49
N HIS A 5 -16.80 51.86 47.51
CA HIS A 5 -17.11 51.63 46.10
C HIS A 5 -16.64 50.23 45.72
N ASP A 6 -17.36 49.24 46.24
CA ASP A 6 -17.17 47.82 45.93
C ASP A 6 -17.89 47.51 44.60
N SER A 7 -17.27 47.92 43.49
CA SER A 7 -17.72 47.54 42.14
C SER A 7 -17.17 46.15 41.80
N ALA A 8 -17.69 45.14 42.51
CA ALA A 8 -17.51 43.75 42.15
C ALA A 8 -18.29 43.48 40.86
N ALA A 9 -17.62 43.66 39.72
CA ALA A 9 -18.10 43.20 38.42
C ALA A 9 -18.35 41.68 38.50
N LYS A 10 -19.62 41.30 38.65
CA LYS A 10 -20.07 39.92 38.55
C LYS A 10 -19.79 39.43 37.12
N GLU A 11 -18.63 38.82 36.91
CA GLU A 11 -18.39 37.98 35.74
C GLU A 11 -19.41 36.85 35.76
N HIS A 12 -20.47 36.99 34.96
CA HIS A 12 -21.40 35.90 34.71
C HIS A 12 -20.63 34.80 33.95
N PRO A 13 -20.47 33.59 34.53
CA PRO A 13 -19.77 32.51 33.86
C PRO A 13 -20.51 32.17 32.57
N THR A 14 -19.80 32.21 31.45
CA THR A 14 -20.34 31.81 30.14
C THR A 14 -20.96 30.41 30.26
N PRO A 15 -22.23 30.21 29.83
CA PRO A 15 -22.91 28.92 29.93
C PRO A 15 -22.11 27.79 29.27
N GLU A 16 -21.97 26.65 29.95
CA GLU A 16 -21.20 25.50 29.44
C GLU A 16 -21.67 25.04 28.05
N ALA A 17 -22.98 25.11 27.79
CA ALA A 17 -23.56 24.80 26.49
C ALA A 17 -23.00 25.68 25.35
N LEU A 18 -22.69 26.95 25.62
CA LEU A 18 -22.06 27.85 24.64
C LEU A 18 -20.59 27.49 24.43
N ARG A 19 -19.87 27.08 25.48
CA ARG A 19 -18.48 26.59 25.35
C ARG A 19 -18.40 25.29 24.54
N GLU A 20 -19.26 24.32 24.83
CA GLU A 20 -19.33 23.05 24.09
C GLU A 20 -19.74 23.28 22.62
N GLY A 21 -20.70 24.18 22.39
CA GLY A 21 -21.13 24.59 21.06
C GLY A 21 -19.99 25.21 20.24
N VAL A 22 -19.26 26.17 20.81
CA VAL A 22 -18.09 26.80 20.16
C VAL A 22 -16.98 25.78 19.93
N ARG A 23 -16.72 24.89 20.88
CA ARG A 23 -15.70 23.83 20.75
C ARG A 23 -16.02 22.87 19.61
N SER A 24 -17.28 22.44 19.47
CA SER A 24 -17.73 21.58 18.37
C SER A 24 -17.72 22.29 17.01
N ALA A 25 -18.04 23.59 16.98
CA ALA A 25 -17.99 24.40 15.77
C ALA A 25 -16.54 24.59 15.29
N ILE A 26 -15.61 24.87 16.20
CA ILE A 26 -14.17 25.01 15.88
C ILE A 26 -13.59 23.68 15.41
N SER A 27 -13.88 22.56 16.09
CA SER A 27 -13.38 21.25 15.69
C SER A 27 -13.93 20.82 14.33
N SER A 28 -15.21 21.05 14.05
CA SER A 28 -15.83 20.74 12.75
C SER A 28 -15.32 21.64 11.62
N ALA A 29 -15.05 22.92 11.89
CA ALA A 29 -14.46 23.83 10.92
C ALA A 29 -13.00 23.46 10.60
N LEU A 30 -12.21 23.11 11.62
CA LEU A 30 -10.83 22.62 11.45
C LEU A 30 -10.79 21.30 10.67
N ALA A 31 -11.73 20.38 10.95
CA ALA A 31 -11.86 19.14 10.20
C ALA A 31 -12.16 19.39 8.71
N ARG A 32 -13.10 20.29 8.40
CA ARG A 32 -13.41 20.68 7.01
C ARG A 32 -12.25 21.36 6.30
N ASP A 33 -11.50 22.22 6.99
CA ASP A 33 -10.36 22.91 6.38
C ASP A 33 -9.19 21.93 6.14
N ALA A 34 -8.96 21.00 7.08
CA ALA A 34 -8.01 19.89 6.89
C ALA A 34 -8.40 19.00 5.69
N ASP A 35 -9.68 18.67 5.53
CA ASP A 35 -10.17 17.89 4.38
C ASP A 35 -9.99 18.64 3.05
N ARG A 36 -10.26 19.95 3.03
CA ARG A 36 -10.10 20.78 1.81
C ARG A 36 -8.63 20.96 1.42
N ARG A 37 -7.74 21.19 2.40
CA ARG A 37 -6.29 21.33 2.16
C ARG A 37 -5.64 20.00 1.83
N GLY A 38 -6.06 18.92 2.48
CA GLY A 38 -5.67 17.54 2.18
C GLY A 38 -6.08 17.13 0.77
N GLY A 39 -7.30 17.48 0.35
CA GLY A 39 -7.78 17.22 -1.01
C GLY A 39 -6.99 17.94 -2.10
N ARG A 40 -6.63 19.21 -1.90
CA ARG A 40 -5.84 19.98 -2.88
C ARG A 40 -4.40 19.47 -2.99
N THR A 41 -3.75 19.20 -1.85
CA THR A 41 -2.39 18.67 -1.79
C THR A 41 -2.33 17.24 -2.36
N GLY A 42 -3.32 16.41 -2.05
CA GLY A 42 -3.47 15.08 -2.61
C GLY A 42 -3.69 15.08 -4.12
N ARG A 43 -4.49 16.03 -4.65
CA ARG A 43 -4.62 16.23 -6.10
C ARG A 43 -3.32 16.67 -6.76
N GLN A 44 -2.57 17.58 -6.15
CA GLN A 44 -1.28 18.03 -6.69
C GLN A 44 -0.24 16.91 -6.69
N LEU A 45 -0.19 16.10 -5.62
CA LEU A 45 0.67 14.91 -5.56
C LEU A 45 0.26 13.87 -6.59
N ALA A 46 -1.04 13.60 -6.74
CA ALA A 46 -1.54 12.73 -7.80
C ALA A 46 -1.16 13.25 -9.19
N LEU A 47 -1.31 14.56 -9.44
CA LEU A 47 -0.92 15.18 -10.71
C LEU A 47 0.59 15.04 -10.97
N SER A 48 1.42 15.28 -9.94
CA SER A 48 2.87 15.13 -10.05
C SER A 48 3.28 13.67 -10.31
N GLY A 49 2.57 12.71 -9.71
CA GLY A 49 2.76 11.30 -9.96
C GLY A 49 2.37 10.92 -11.39
N VAL A 50 1.22 11.39 -11.89
CA VAL A 50 0.79 11.19 -13.27
C VAL A 50 1.79 11.81 -14.26
N ILE A 51 2.25 13.03 -14.01
CA ILE A 51 3.29 13.68 -14.82
C ILE A 51 4.59 12.89 -14.80
N GLY A 52 5.00 12.36 -13.64
CA GLY A 52 6.18 11.50 -13.51
C GLY A 52 6.05 10.20 -14.31
N VAL A 53 4.90 9.54 -14.23
CA VAL A 53 4.61 8.32 -15.00
C VAL A 53 4.56 8.60 -16.50
N VAL A 54 3.82 9.63 -16.93
CA VAL A 54 3.72 10.04 -18.34
C VAL A 54 5.08 10.51 -18.87
N GLY A 55 5.85 11.25 -18.09
CA GLY A 55 7.21 11.67 -18.45
C GLY A 55 8.14 10.48 -18.60
N GLY A 56 8.08 9.52 -17.67
CA GLY A 56 8.80 8.25 -17.79
C GLY A 56 8.42 7.49 -19.06
N LEU A 57 7.13 7.35 -19.35
CA LEU A 57 6.62 6.70 -20.57
C LEU A 57 7.03 7.46 -21.85
N ALA A 58 6.97 8.79 -21.85
CA ALA A 58 7.32 9.62 -23.01
C ALA A 58 8.82 9.54 -23.32
N VAL A 59 9.68 9.65 -22.30
CA VAL A 59 11.14 9.45 -22.46
C VAL A 59 11.43 8.04 -22.95
N THR A 60 10.71 7.05 -22.43
CA THR A 60 10.84 5.65 -22.84
C THR A 60 10.43 5.45 -24.29
N TRP A 61 9.32 6.02 -24.73
CA TRP A 61 8.87 5.90 -26.11
C TRP A 61 9.83 6.60 -27.08
N LEU A 62 10.40 7.73 -26.65
CA LEU A 62 11.41 8.47 -27.41
C LEU A 62 12.74 7.73 -27.52
N VAL A 63 13.11 6.95 -26.49
CA VAL A 63 14.31 6.10 -26.48
C VAL A 63 14.07 4.76 -27.20
N ALA A 64 12.90 4.17 -27.06
CA ALA A 64 12.51 2.90 -27.68
C ALA A 64 12.29 3.02 -29.20
N ALA A 65 12.02 4.22 -29.71
CA ALA A 65 11.97 4.49 -31.15
C ALA A 65 13.35 4.35 -31.84
N HIS A 66 14.45 4.19 -31.08
CA HIS A 66 15.72 3.75 -31.63
C HIS A 66 15.89 2.22 -31.48
N PRO A 67 16.21 1.50 -32.58
CA PRO A 67 16.41 0.05 -32.57
C PRO A 67 17.77 -0.27 -31.96
N LEU A 68 17.90 -0.18 -30.65
CA LEU A 68 19.13 -0.49 -29.92
C LEU A 68 18.87 -1.77 -29.12
N GLY A 69 19.25 -2.89 -29.75
CA GLY A 69 18.87 -4.25 -29.34
C GLY A 69 19.41 -4.70 -27.98
N HIS A 70 18.81 -5.76 -27.44
CA HIS A 70 19.36 -6.73 -26.47
C HIS A 70 20.34 -6.21 -25.39
N HIS A 71 20.24 -4.97 -24.94
CA HIS A 71 21.17 -4.40 -23.99
C HIS A 71 20.56 -4.52 -22.58
N PRO A 72 20.95 -5.51 -21.76
CA PRO A 72 20.38 -5.75 -20.42
C PRO A 72 20.47 -4.52 -19.50
N GLN A 73 21.48 -3.66 -19.72
CA GLN A 73 21.66 -2.40 -18.98
C GLN A 73 20.49 -1.42 -19.18
N TRP A 74 19.85 -1.41 -20.36
CA TRP A 74 18.72 -0.53 -20.64
C TRP A 74 17.45 -0.97 -19.94
N HIS A 75 17.17 -2.27 -19.87
CA HIS A 75 16.05 -2.80 -19.11
C HIS A 75 16.17 -2.44 -17.63
N LEU A 76 17.38 -2.57 -17.06
CA LEU A 76 17.65 -2.16 -15.68
C LEU A 76 17.41 -0.66 -15.47
N ALA A 77 17.93 0.20 -16.35
CA ALA A 77 17.75 1.65 -16.27
C ALA A 77 16.27 2.05 -16.38
N PHE A 78 15.53 1.42 -17.28
CA PHE A 78 14.10 1.67 -17.46
C PHE A 78 13.28 1.25 -16.24
N TYR A 79 13.38 -0.02 -15.82
CA TYR A 79 12.60 -0.51 -14.69
C TYR A 79 12.96 0.20 -13.39
N SER A 80 14.25 0.50 -13.15
CA SER A 80 14.66 1.28 -11.98
C SER A 80 14.10 2.71 -12.00
N THR A 81 14.02 3.37 -13.15
CA THR A 81 13.41 4.70 -13.28
C THR A 81 11.92 4.67 -12.98
N VAL A 82 11.18 3.71 -13.56
CA VAL A 82 9.75 3.51 -13.27
C VAL A 82 9.54 3.21 -11.79
N TRP A 83 10.35 2.32 -11.23
CA TRP A 83 10.26 1.91 -9.84
C TRP A 83 10.57 3.06 -8.87
N ALA A 84 11.59 3.87 -9.17
CA ALA A 84 11.93 5.07 -8.40
C ALA A 84 10.79 6.09 -8.41
N GLY A 85 10.17 6.34 -9.58
CA GLY A 85 9.00 7.21 -9.69
C GLY A 85 7.81 6.72 -8.85
N LEU A 86 7.50 5.42 -8.93
CA LEU A 86 6.46 4.80 -8.10
C LEU A 86 6.78 4.91 -6.60
N LEU A 87 8.02 4.64 -6.20
CA LEU A 87 8.47 4.75 -4.82
C LEU A 87 8.32 6.16 -4.26
N VAL A 88 8.70 7.19 -5.03
CA VAL A 88 8.54 8.59 -4.61
C VAL A 88 7.07 8.92 -4.37
N VAL A 89 6.18 8.52 -5.27
CA VAL A 89 4.74 8.76 -5.14
C VAL A 89 4.16 8.02 -3.94
N VAL A 90 4.46 6.72 -3.79
CA VAL A 90 3.94 5.90 -2.69
C VAL A 90 4.49 6.40 -1.35
N LEU A 91 5.77 6.77 -1.27
CA LEU A 91 6.36 7.31 -0.05
C LEU A 91 5.75 8.67 0.32
N ALA A 92 5.49 9.55 -0.65
CA ALA A 92 4.79 10.80 -0.40
C ALA A 92 3.37 10.57 0.15
N LEU A 93 2.63 9.60 -0.41
CA LEU A 93 1.31 9.19 0.09
C LEU A 93 1.37 8.58 1.49
N ALA A 94 2.39 7.77 1.77
CA ALA A 94 2.62 7.19 3.09
C ALA A 94 2.95 8.27 4.15
N LEU A 95 3.77 9.27 3.79
CA LEU A 95 4.16 10.37 4.68
C LEU A 95 3.03 11.39 4.92
N LEU A 96 2.12 11.58 3.95
CA LEU A 96 0.92 12.40 4.15
C LEU A 96 0.08 11.90 5.32
N ASP A 97 0.01 10.57 5.52
CA ASP A 97 -0.76 9.94 6.61
C ASP A 97 -0.24 10.30 8.01
N VAL A 98 1.00 10.78 8.13
CA VAL A 98 1.57 11.24 9.41
C VAL A 98 0.99 12.59 9.83
N ARG A 99 0.56 13.43 8.86
CA ARG A 99 0.14 14.81 9.11
C ARG A 99 -1.36 15.04 8.99
N THR A 100 -2.10 14.16 8.32
CA THR A 100 -3.55 14.30 8.14
C THR A 100 -4.32 13.23 8.92
N ALA A 101 -5.63 13.44 9.11
CA ALA A 101 -6.52 12.36 9.54
C ALA A 101 -6.25 11.12 8.67
N ARG A 102 -6.25 9.92 9.26
CA ARG A 102 -5.83 8.69 8.58
C ARG A 102 -6.56 8.56 7.24
N TRP A 103 -5.88 8.45 6.11
CA TRP A 103 -6.51 8.24 4.80
C TRP A 103 -6.26 6.80 4.36
N PRO A 104 -7.26 6.08 3.80
CA PRO A 104 -7.08 4.67 3.43
C PRO A 104 -5.95 4.47 2.40
N ILE A 105 -5.69 5.50 1.59
CA ILE A 105 -4.58 5.54 0.63
C ILE A 105 -3.23 5.58 1.35
N GLY A 106 -3.12 6.31 2.46
CA GLY A 106 -1.88 6.41 3.24
C GLY A 106 -1.50 5.08 3.90
N SER A 107 -2.47 4.38 4.49
CA SER A 107 -2.24 3.03 5.02
C SER A 107 -1.93 2.01 3.92
N ALA A 108 -2.60 2.09 2.78
CA ALA A 108 -2.32 1.25 1.62
C ALA A 108 -0.88 1.46 1.09
N ALA A 109 -0.45 2.72 1.01
CA ALA A 109 0.91 3.07 0.60
C ALA A 109 1.96 2.53 1.57
N ARG A 110 1.75 2.66 2.89
CA ARG A 110 2.63 2.07 3.91
C ARG A 110 2.70 0.54 3.79
N ALA A 111 1.56 -0.12 3.60
CA ALA A 111 1.51 -1.56 3.39
C ALA A 111 2.31 -1.97 2.14
N ALA A 112 2.18 -1.24 1.04
CA ALA A 112 2.93 -1.53 -0.18
C ALA A 112 4.44 -1.35 -0.01
N VAL A 113 4.89 -0.27 0.64
CA VAL A 113 6.32 -0.06 0.93
C VAL A 113 6.87 -1.17 1.83
N LEU A 114 6.12 -1.58 2.86
CA LEU A 114 6.54 -2.69 3.71
C LEU A 114 6.57 -4.02 2.96
N ALA A 115 5.54 -4.32 2.16
CA ALA A 115 5.51 -5.54 1.33
C ALA A 115 6.70 -5.56 0.36
N LEU A 116 7.05 -4.43 -0.23
CA LEU A 116 8.25 -4.30 -1.06
C LEU A 116 9.54 -4.51 -0.25
N GLY A 117 9.63 -3.91 0.94
CA GLY A 117 10.78 -4.11 1.82
C GLY A 117 10.98 -5.57 2.22
N ILE A 118 9.89 -6.27 2.55
CA ILE A 118 9.91 -7.71 2.84
C ILE A 118 10.37 -8.49 1.60
N ALA A 119 9.81 -8.21 0.42
CA ALA A 119 10.23 -8.85 -0.82
C ALA A 119 11.72 -8.62 -1.12
N GLY A 120 12.22 -7.39 -0.88
CA GLY A 120 13.63 -7.04 -1.02
C GLY A 120 14.54 -7.79 -0.04
N ILE A 121 14.15 -7.91 1.22
CA ILE A 121 14.88 -8.72 2.23
C ILE A 121 14.89 -10.19 1.81
N CYS A 122 13.76 -10.74 1.38
CA CYS A 122 13.68 -12.11 0.90
C CYS A 122 14.60 -12.33 -0.32
N GLY A 123 14.71 -11.35 -1.21
CA GLY A 123 15.61 -11.42 -2.37
C GLY A 123 17.07 -11.32 -2.02
N TRP A 124 17.41 -10.52 -1.01
CA TRP A 124 18.77 -10.45 -0.50
C TRP A 124 19.21 -11.74 0.21
N ILE A 125 18.28 -12.45 0.85
CA ILE A 125 18.53 -13.74 1.51
C ILE A 125 18.53 -14.91 0.50
N CYS A 126 17.90 -14.73 -0.67
CA CYS A 126 17.79 -15.78 -1.67
C CYS A 126 19.19 -16.15 -2.22
N PRO A 127 19.55 -17.45 -2.26
CA PRO A 127 20.87 -17.87 -2.73
C PRO A 127 21.11 -17.58 -4.22
N ASP A 128 20.02 -17.54 -5.01
CA ASP A 128 20.04 -17.19 -6.42
C ASP A 128 19.38 -15.83 -6.68
N GLN A 129 19.94 -15.07 -7.62
CA GLN A 129 19.42 -13.75 -8.02
C GLN A 129 18.09 -13.85 -8.79
N HIS A 130 17.76 -15.03 -9.33
CA HIS A 130 16.51 -15.31 -10.04
C HIS A 130 15.54 -16.10 -9.15
N PHE A 131 14.56 -15.39 -8.56
CA PHE A 131 13.61 -16.00 -7.64
C PHE A 131 12.79 -17.13 -8.26
N LEU A 132 12.43 -16.99 -9.54
CA LEU A 132 11.63 -17.99 -10.23
C LEU A 132 12.42 -19.29 -10.45
N GLU A 133 13.72 -19.19 -10.71
CA GLU A 133 14.60 -20.35 -10.84
C GLU A 133 14.75 -21.07 -9.48
N TRP A 134 15.00 -20.30 -8.42
CA TRP A 134 15.01 -20.83 -7.06
C TRP A 134 13.68 -21.52 -6.70
N TRP A 135 12.54 -20.89 -7.03
CA TRP A 135 11.22 -21.49 -6.83
C TRP A 135 11.07 -22.81 -7.60
N ASN A 136 11.49 -22.85 -8.87
CA ASN A 136 11.43 -24.05 -9.70
C ASN A 136 12.39 -25.15 -9.22
N ALA A 137 13.45 -24.81 -8.48
CA ALA A 137 14.31 -25.79 -7.81
C ALA A 137 13.65 -26.42 -6.57
N THR A 138 12.60 -25.79 -6.01
CA THR A 138 11.84 -26.40 -4.90
C THR A 138 10.99 -27.59 -5.37
N ARG A 139 10.57 -28.45 -4.44
CA ARG A 139 9.70 -29.60 -4.75
C ARG A 139 8.37 -29.16 -5.38
N LEU A 140 7.75 -28.09 -4.86
CA LEU A 140 6.46 -27.59 -5.36
C LEU A 140 6.58 -27.01 -6.77
N GLY A 141 7.55 -26.11 -6.99
CA GLY A 141 7.77 -25.52 -8.31
C GLY A 141 8.12 -26.55 -9.37
N SER A 142 9.07 -27.44 -9.07
CA SER A 142 9.47 -28.51 -10.01
C SER A 142 8.35 -29.52 -10.29
N GLN A 143 7.42 -29.75 -9.36
CA GLN A 143 6.27 -30.64 -9.59
C GLN A 143 5.27 -29.99 -10.55
N ILE A 144 4.95 -28.70 -10.36
CA ILE A 144 4.04 -27.96 -11.26
C ILE A 144 4.58 -27.96 -12.69
N VAL A 145 5.87 -27.66 -12.86
CA VAL A 145 6.51 -27.66 -14.19
C VAL A 145 6.44 -29.06 -14.82
N ARG A 146 6.71 -30.13 -14.05
CA ARG A 146 6.69 -31.51 -14.57
C ARG A 146 5.31 -32.01 -14.95
N GLU A 147 4.28 -31.65 -14.19
CA GLU A 147 2.91 -32.14 -14.42
C GLU A 147 2.17 -31.36 -15.50
N THR A 148 2.48 -30.07 -15.66
CA THR A 148 1.74 -29.17 -16.56
C THR A 148 2.50 -28.72 -17.79
N ASP A 149 3.81 -29.02 -17.85
CA ASP A 149 4.75 -28.57 -18.89
C ASP A 149 4.70 -27.05 -19.13
N SER A 150 4.35 -26.29 -18.09
CA SER A 150 4.09 -24.84 -18.18
C SER A 150 4.86 -24.05 -17.14
N MET A 151 5.95 -23.41 -17.59
CA MET A 151 6.70 -22.43 -16.79
C MET A 151 5.83 -21.22 -16.40
N GLY A 152 4.89 -20.83 -17.26
CA GLY A 152 3.96 -19.73 -16.98
C GLY A 152 3.04 -20.02 -15.80
N LEU A 153 2.54 -21.26 -15.69
CA LEU A 153 1.72 -21.67 -14.55
C LEU A 153 2.54 -21.75 -13.25
N SER A 154 3.78 -22.26 -13.32
CA SER A 154 4.67 -22.25 -12.15
C SER A 154 4.94 -20.82 -11.66
N ALA A 155 5.21 -19.88 -12.59
CA ALA A 155 5.41 -18.47 -12.27
C ALA A 155 4.15 -17.80 -11.69
N PHE A 156 2.97 -18.17 -12.19
CA PHE A 156 1.69 -17.74 -11.62
C PHE A 156 1.51 -18.23 -10.18
N CYS A 157 1.73 -19.52 -9.92
CA CYS A 157 1.66 -20.09 -8.57
C CYS A 157 2.68 -19.44 -7.62
N PHE A 158 3.91 -19.23 -8.09
CA PHE A 158 4.92 -18.50 -7.34
C PHE A 158 4.45 -17.08 -6.97
N GLY A 159 3.95 -16.34 -7.97
CA GLY A 159 3.40 -14.99 -7.78
C GLY A 159 2.31 -14.97 -6.72
N ILE A 160 1.39 -15.94 -6.72
CA ILE A 160 0.36 -16.07 -5.68
C ILE A 160 1.00 -16.27 -4.31
N VAL A 161 1.83 -17.30 -4.15
CA VAL A 161 2.38 -17.69 -2.84
C VAL A 161 3.23 -16.57 -2.24
N ALA A 162 4.21 -16.08 -3.01
CA ALA A 162 5.14 -15.06 -2.54
C ALA A 162 4.40 -13.75 -2.21
N THR A 163 3.56 -13.27 -3.13
CA THR A 163 2.87 -11.99 -2.93
C THR A 163 1.83 -12.07 -1.83
N THR A 164 1.14 -13.21 -1.67
CA THR A 164 0.23 -13.44 -0.54
C THR A 164 0.97 -13.29 0.79
N ALA A 165 2.14 -13.91 0.94
CA ALA A 165 2.92 -13.81 2.17
C ALA A 165 3.36 -12.37 2.46
N PHE A 166 3.91 -11.67 1.46
CA PHE A 166 4.38 -10.28 1.62
C PHE A 166 3.22 -9.34 1.95
N ALA A 167 2.12 -9.45 1.21
CA ALA A 167 0.94 -8.62 1.38
C ALA A 167 0.24 -8.88 2.72
N LEU A 168 0.14 -10.14 3.14
CA LEU A 168 -0.45 -10.54 4.43
C LEU A 168 0.31 -9.91 5.59
N VAL A 169 1.64 -10.10 5.66
CA VAL A 169 2.47 -9.57 6.74
C VAL A 169 2.41 -8.04 6.77
N ALA A 170 2.56 -7.38 5.62
CA ALA A 170 2.51 -5.93 5.54
C ALA A 170 1.13 -5.35 5.93
N ALA A 171 0.05 -5.99 5.48
CA ALA A 171 -1.31 -5.59 5.81
C ALA A 171 -1.62 -5.79 7.30
N LEU A 172 -1.16 -6.89 7.91
CA LEU A 172 -1.30 -7.13 9.34
C LEU A 172 -0.65 -6.02 10.19
N LEU A 173 0.47 -5.46 9.73
CA LEU A 173 1.21 -4.43 10.48
C LEU A 173 0.66 -3.01 10.28
N THR A 174 -0.06 -2.74 9.20
CA THR A 174 -0.40 -1.36 8.79
C THR A 174 -1.88 -1.03 8.79
N LEU A 175 -2.74 -2.03 8.58
CA LEU A 175 -4.16 -1.78 8.39
C LEU A 175 -4.86 -1.67 9.74
N SER A 176 -5.26 -0.44 10.06
CA SER A 176 -6.18 -0.19 11.17
C SER A 176 -7.63 -0.45 10.74
N ARG A 177 -8.41 -1.05 11.63
CA ARG A 177 -9.84 -1.37 11.45
C ARG A 177 -10.61 -0.17 10.90
N ARG A 178 -11.26 -0.35 9.75
CA ARG A 178 -12.12 0.65 9.09
C ARG A 178 -13.36 0.02 8.49
N SER A 179 -14.41 0.84 8.39
CA SER A 179 -15.78 0.49 8.00
C SER A 179 -15.97 0.04 6.55
N ASP A 180 -14.96 0.21 5.68
CA ASP A 180 -15.04 -0.21 4.27
C ASP A 180 -13.88 -1.18 3.94
N ALA A 181 -14.08 -2.43 4.34
CA ALA A 181 -13.09 -3.50 4.18
C ALA A 181 -12.78 -3.78 2.71
N LEU A 182 -13.80 -3.92 1.86
CA LEU A 182 -13.61 -4.26 0.45
C LEU A 182 -12.82 -3.19 -0.28
N ARG A 183 -13.17 -1.91 -0.12
CA ARG A 183 -12.44 -0.81 -0.75
C ARG A 183 -11.00 -0.76 -0.28
N THR A 184 -10.76 -0.97 1.01
CA THR A 184 -9.40 -0.96 1.58
C THR A 184 -8.57 -2.14 1.04
N VAL A 185 -9.18 -3.33 0.91
CA VAL A 185 -8.53 -4.50 0.30
C VAL A 185 -8.13 -4.20 -1.14
N LEU A 186 -9.05 -3.68 -1.96
CA LEU A 186 -8.78 -3.41 -3.37
C LEU A 186 -7.72 -2.31 -3.56
N ILE A 187 -7.79 -1.21 -2.80
CA ILE A 187 -6.80 -0.15 -2.89
C ILE A 187 -5.42 -0.67 -2.45
N THR A 188 -5.35 -1.35 -1.30
CA THR A 188 -4.06 -1.83 -0.76
C THR A 188 -3.41 -2.88 -1.65
N SER A 189 -4.18 -3.87 -2.11
CA SER A 189 -3.69 -4.89 -3.05
C SER A 189 -3.18 -4.26 -4.35
N SER A 190 -3.90 -3.27 -4.90
CA SER A 190 -3.46 -2.54 -6.10
C SER A 190 -2.12 -1.86 -5.89
N PHE A 191 -1.91 -1.19 -4.75
CA PHE A 191 -0.62 -0.55 -4.43
C PHE A 191 0.51 -1.58 -4.28
N VAL A 192 0.25 -2.72 -3.62
CA VAL A 192 1.23 -3.81 -3.47
C VAL A 192 1.61 -4.39 -4.83
N ALA A 193 0.63 -4.75 -5.66
CA ALA A 193 0.87 -5.32 -6.98
C ALA A 193 1.61 -4.33 -7.90
N LEU A 194 1.19 -3.07 -7.92
CA LEU A 194 1.81 -2.02 -8.73
C LEU A 194 3.27 -1.77 -8.33
N LEU A 195 3.57 -1.80 -7.03
CA LEU A 195 4.93 -1.59 -6.54
C LEU A 195 5.83 -2.81 -6.76
N GLN A 196 5.29 -4.03 -6.83
CA GLN A 196 6.06 -5.23 -7.16
C GLN A 196 6.25 -5.44 -8.67
N ALA A 197 5.35 -4.89 -9.50
CA ALA A 197 5.34 -5.11 -10.94
C ALA A 197 6.67 -4.84 -11.66
N PRO A 198 7.41 -3.74 -11.40
CA PRO A 198 8.70 -3.52 -12.06
C PRO A 198 9.75 -4.57 -11.69
N GLY A 199 9.73 -5.08 -10.46
CA GLY A 199 10.63 -6.17 -10.03
C GLY A 199 10.32 -7.49 -10.73
N VAL A 200 9.03 -7.82 -10.86
CA VAL A 200 8.57 -8.99 -11.64
C VAL A 200 8.98 -8.85 -13.11
N ALA A 201 8.72 -7.70 -13.71
CA ALA A 201 9.05 -7.44 -15.11
C ALA A 201 10.56 -7.51 -15.36
N LEU A 202 11.37 -6.92 -14.48
CA LEU A 202 12.83 -6.97 -14.58
C LEU A 202 13.35 -8.41 -14.48
N GLN A 203 12.84 -9.22 -13.54
CA GLN A 203 13.26 -10.62 -13.41
C GLN A 203 12.75 -11.53 -14.53
N ALA A 204 11.73 -11.09 -15.28
CA ALA A 204 11.17 -11.83 -16.41
C ALA A 204 11.64 -11.31 -17.78
N THR A 205 12.62 -10.39 -17.83
CA THR A 205 13.08 -9.73 -19.08
C THR A 205 13.52 -10.74 -20.15
N ASP A 206 14.20 -11.82 -19.76
CA ASP A 206 14.66 -12.87 -20.68
C ASP A 206 13.73 -14.10 -20.69
N ALA A 207 12.59 -14.02 -20.01
CA ALA A 207 11.63 -15.10 -19.93
C ALA A 207 10.56 -15.00 -21.03
N SER A 208 9.81 -16.09 -21.22
CA SER A 208 8.68 -16.08 -22.17
C SER A 208 7.56 -15.15 -21.69
N LEU A 209 6.77 -14.64 -22.64
CA LEU A 209 5.60 -13.82 -22.33
C LEU A 209 4.62 -14.53 -21.37
N ALA A 210 4.51 -15.85 -21.45
CA ALA A 210 3.68 -16.66 -20.56
C ALA A 210 4.17 -16.61 -19.10
N VAL A 211 5.50 -16.58 -18.89
CA VAL A 211 6.09 -16.41 -17.55
C VAL A 211 5.80 -15.02 -17.00
N LEU A 212 6.02 -13.96 -17.79
CA LEU A 212 5.75 -12.60 -17.35
C LEU A 212 4.27 -12.39 -16.98
N THR A 213 3.36 -12.78 -17.89
CA THR A 213 1.92 -12.61 -17.69
C THR A 213 1.39 -13.51 -16.58
N GLY A 214 1.86 -14.75 -16.49
CA GLY A 214 1.57 -15.67 -15.39
C GLY A 214 2.00 -15.10 -14.05
N TRP A 215 3.26 -14.67 -13.92
CA TRP A 215 3.78 -14.10 -12.68
C TRP A 215 3.01 -12.83 -12.28
N MET A 216 2.80 -11.90 -13.21
CA MET A 216 2.01 -10.69 -12.96
C MET A 216 0.58 -11.01 -12.49
N GLY A 217 -0.10 -11.95 -13.14
CA GLY A 217 -1.43 -12.40 -12.73
C GLY A 217 -1.42 -13.03 -11.33
N GLY A 218 -0.40 -13.85 -11.04
CA GLY A 218 -0.20 -14.44 -9.72
C GLY A 218 0.03 -13.40 -8.63
N THR A 219 0.86 -12.38 -8.90
CA THR A 219 1.11 -11.26 -8.00
C THR A 219 -0.15 -10.45 -7.73
N MET A 220 -0.98 -10.19 -8.74
CA MET A 220 -2.28 -9.51 -8.54
C MET A 220 -3.19 -10.32 -7.60
N ILE A 221 -3.39 -11.61 -7.88
CA ILE A 221 -4.26 -12.47 -7.06
C ILE A 221 -3.70 -12.64 -5.65
N GLY A 222 -2.39 -12.89 -5.54
CA GLY A 222 -1.71 -13.04 -4.25
C GLY A 222 -1.81 -11.77 -3.40
N SER A 223 -1.70 -10.59 -4.01
CA SER A 223 -1.86 -9.33 -3.27
C SER A 223 -3.26 -9.18 -2.68
N VAL A 224 -4.31 -9.53 -3.45
CA VAL A 224 -5.70 -9.50 -2.98
C VAL A 224 -5.90 -10.52 -1.85
N ALA A 225 -5.44 -11.76 -2.05
CA ALA A 225 -5.57 -12.84 -1.07
C ALA A 225 -4.86 -12.51 0.24
N GLY A 226 -3.63 -11.99 0.19
CA GLY A 226 -2.86 -11.63 1.38
C GLY A 226 -3.50 -10.49 2.18
N VAL A 227 -3.92 -9.41 1.50
CA VAL A 227 -4.59 -8.29 2.16
C VAL A 227 -5.96 -8.72 2.73
N ALA A 228 -6.76 -9.47 1.99
CA ALA A 228 -8.04 -9.99 2.46
C ALA A 228 -7.86 -10.93 3.67
N GLY A 229 -6.83 -11.79 3.63
CA GLY A 229 -6.44 -12.66 4.74
C GLY A 229 -6.14 -11.87 6.02
N ALA A 230 -5.41 -10.76 5.91
CA ALA A 230 -5.13 -9.88 7.05
C ALA A 230 -6.42 -9.30 7.65
N PHE A 231 -7.38 -8.88 6.83
CA PHE A 231 -8.68 -8.41 7.31
C PHE A 231 -9.49 -9.51 8.01
N GLY A 232 -9.55 -10.69 7.40
CA GLY A 232 -10.23 -11.86 7.98
C GLY A 232 -9.64 -12.24 9.35
N TRP A 233 -8.31 -12.17 9.48
CA TRP A 233 -7.61 -12.41 10.74
C TRP A 233 -8.04 -11.42 11.83
N HIS A 234 -8.02 -10.13 11.53
CA HIS A 234 -8.44 -9.09 12.49
C HIS A 234 -9.90 -9.27 12.93
N ALA A 235 -10.81 -9.53 12.00
CA ALA A 235 -12.23 -9.73 12.28
C ALA A 235 -12.52 -11.01 13.10
N ARG A 236 -11.66 -12.03 13.00
CA ARG A 236 -11.77 -13.24 13.82
C ARG A 236 -11.33 -12.97 15.26
N HIS A 237 -10.21 -12.28 15.44
CA HIS A 237 -9.70 -11.94 16.78
C HIS A 237 -10.64 -11.03 17.56
N GLU A 238 -11.36 -10.12 16.89
CA GLU A 238 -12.41 -9.31 17.53
C GLU A 238 -13.52 -10.15 18.12
N ARG A 239 -14.05 -11.08 17.33
CA ARG A 239 -15.14 -11.95 17.77
C ARG A 239 -14.73 -12.81 18.95
N LEU A 240 -13.48 -13.26 18.99
CA LEU A 240 -12.96 -14.02 20.13
C LEU A 240 -12.80 -13.14 21.38
N ALA A 241 -12.39 -11.88 21.22
CA ALA A 241 -12.29 -10.94 22.34
C ALA A 241 -13.67 -10.59 22.91
N SER A 242 -14.67 -10.29 22.07
CA SER A 242 -16.01 -9.96 22.54
C SER A 242 -16.69 -11.11 23.28
N LEU A 243 -16.49 -12.35 22.82
CA LEU A 243 -17.02 -13.55 23.50
C LEU A 243 -16.33 -13.81 24.85
N SER A 244 -15.06 -13.41 24.99
CA SER A 244 -14.34 -13.54 26.25
C SER A 244 -14.84 -12.55 27.30
N ASP A 245 -15.20 -11.33 26.89
CA ASP A 245 -15.73 -10.31 27.80
C ASP A 245 -17.15 -10.68 28.28
N GLU A 246 -18.01 -11.16 27.40
CA GLU A 246 -19.37 -11.60 27.76
C GLU A 246 -19.39 -12.80 28.71
N GLY A 247 -18.38 -13.68 28.63
CA GLY A 247 -18.25 -14.85 29.52
C GLY A 247 -17.64 -14.54 30.89
N ALA A 248 -17.06 -13.35 31.09
CA ALA A 248 -16.49 -12.94 32.38
C ALA A 248 -17.51 -12.30 33.33
N ASP A 249 -18.63 -11.82 32.77
CA ASP A 249 -19.71 -11.15 33.52
C ASP A 249 -20.84 -12.09 34.00
N SER A 250 -20.73 -13.40 33.69
CA SER A 250 -21.69 -14.45 34.08
C SER A 250 -21.18 -15.32 35.22
#